data_AF-A0A961Q345-F1
#
_entry.id   AF-A0A961Q345-F1
#
_cell.length_a   1.000
_cell.length_b   1.000
_cell.length_c   1.000
_cell.angle_alpha   90.00
_cell.angle_beta   90.00
_cell.angle_gamma   90.00
#
_symmetry.space_group_name_H-M   'P 1'
#
loop_
_entity.id
_entity.type
_entity.pdbx_description
1 polymer ?
#
loop_
_entity_poly.entity_id
_entity_poly.type
_entity_poly.pdbx_seq_one_letter_code
_entity_poly.pdbx_strand_id
1 'polypeptide(L)'
;MIWWAKRAVLLILAALVVPAVPARAMDPQSCRPVRFGAVNWTDVTATTAVVSRLLEGLGYAPSTRIMAVPDIYMALEGREIDAFLGNWMPTMEADLQPYVEDGSVEVIEAPNLIGAKYTLAVPTYLFEAGLQTFSDIARFREALAGKIYGLEAGNDGNRLIRTMIEGDAFGLRGFELVETSEQGML
;
A
#
# COMPACT_ATOMS: atom_id res chain seq x y z
N MET A 1 13.89 53.20 -50.41
CA MET A 1 14.37 52.05 -49.61
C MET A 1 14.04 52.12 -48.11
N ILE A 2 13.35 53.14 -47.59
CA ILE A 2 13.12 53.31 -46.13
C ILE A 2 11.76 52.76 -45.65
N TRP A 3 10.83 52.46 -46.57
CA TRP A 3 9.46 52.06 -46.22
C TRP A 3 9.31 50.57 -45.86
N TRP A 4 10.19 49.71 -46.39
CA TRP A 4 10.17 48.26 -46.16
C TRP A 4 10.76 47.89 -44.79
N ALA A 5 11.78 48.62 -44.35
CA ALA A 5 12.40 48.43 -43.03
C ALA A 5 11.43 48.74 -41.87
N LYS A 6 10.55 49.74 -42.02
CA LYS A 6 9.58 50.10 -40.96
C LYS A 6 8.46 49.07 -40.77
N ARG A 7 8.05 48.37 -41.83
CA ARG A 7 7.06 47.28 -41.76
C ARG A 7 7.63 45.98 -41.18
N ALA A 8 8.90 45.69 -41.47
CA ALA A 8 9.60 44.54 -40.90
C ALA A 8 9.80 44.68 -39.37
N VAL A 9 10.10 45.88 -38.88
CA VAL A 9 10.26 46.14 -37.43
C VAL A 9 8.94 46.03 -36.66
N LEU A 10 7.81 46.47 -37.24
CA LEU A 10 6.50 46.33 -36.59
C LEU A 10 6.01 44.87 -36.52
N LEU A 11 6.35 44.02 -37.50
CA LEU A 11 5.99 42.60 -37.48
C LEU A 11 6.83 41.78 -36.48
N ILE A 12 8.06 42.19 -36.20
CA ILE A 12 8.93 41.52 -35.22
C ILE A 12 8.51 41.89 -33.78
N LEU A 13 8.05 43.13 -33.52
CA LEU A 13 7.55 43.50 -32.19
C LEU A 13 6.21 42.85 -31.82
N ALA A 14 5.38 42.45 -32.78
CA ALA A 14 4.11 41.77 -32.51
C ALA A 14 4.27 40.29 -32.13
N ALA A 15 5.41 39.67 -32.45
CA ALA A 15 5.70 38.27 -32.11
C ALA A 15 6.26 38.07 -30.69
N LEU A 16 6.61 39.15 -29.98
CA LEU A 16 7.22 39.12 -28.63
C LEU A 16 6.22 39.30 -27.48
N VAL A 17 4.92 39.37 -27.77
CA VAL A 17 3.86 39.42 -26.75
C VAL A 17 3.03 38.15 -26.79
N VAL A 18 3.69 37.00 -26.72
CA VAL A 18 3.03 35.80 -26.19
C VAL A 18 3.15 35.96 -24.67
N PRO A 19 2.06 36.22 -23.92
CA PRO A 19 2.16 36.15 -22.47
C PRO A 19 2.72 34.77 -22.15
N ALA A 20 3.82 34.75 -21.39
CA ALA A 20 4.29 33.52 -20.77
C ALA A 20 3.21 33.09 -19.78
N VAL A 21 2.18 32.42 -20.30
CA VAL A 21 1.27 31.65 -19.47
C VAL A 21 2.20 30.65 -18.80
N PRO A 22 2.33 30.67 -17.46
CA PRO A 22 3.05 29.59 -16.81
C PRO A 22 2.37 28.33 -17.31
N ALA A 23 3.11 27.49 -18.02
CA ALA A 23 2.68 26.15 -18.36
C ALA A 23 2.57 25.41 -17.03
N ARG A 24 1.48 25.66 -16.30
CA ARG A 24 0.96 24.68 -15.38
C ARG A 24 0.53 23.57 -16.30
N ALA A 25 1.37 22.54 -16.39
CA ALA A 25 0.92 21.24 -16.83
C ALA A 25 -0.23 20.87 -15.88
N MET A 26 -1.44 21.29 -16.24
CA MET A 26 -2.64 20.75 -15.65
C MET A 26 -2.77 19.41 -16.32
N ASP A 27 -2.58 18.35 -15.55
CA ASP A 27 -2.82 16.99 -16.01
C ASP A 27 -4.21 16.89 -16.66
N PRO A 28 -4.42 15.92 -17.56
CA PRO A 28 -5.74 15.64 -18.10
C PRO A 28 -6.78 15.57 -16.98
N GLN A 29 -8.01 16.05 -17.22
CA GLN A 29 -9.07 16.02 -16.21
C GLN A 29 -9.36 14.60 -15.68
N SER A 30 -9.07 13.58 -16.48
CA SER A 30 -9.15 12.16 -16.10
C SER A 30 -8.19 11.79 -14.96
N CYS A 31 -7.09 12.53 -14.77
CA CYS A 31 -6.11 12.33 -13.71
C CYS A 31 -6.48 13.07 -12.43
N ARG A 32 -7.51 13.92 -12.45
CA ARG A 32 -7.98 14.64 -11.27
C ARG A 32 -8.44 13.70 -10.15
N PRO A 33 -9.28 12.68 -10.39
CA PRO A 33 -9.54 11.66 -9.38
C PRO A 33 -8.28 10.83 -9.14
N VAL A 34 -7.95 10.58 -7.87
CA VAL A 34 -6.93 9.62 -7.48
C VAL A 34 -7.56 8.63 -6.51
N ARG A 35 -7.75 7.39 -6.94
CA ARG A 35 -8.49 6.36 -6.20
C ARG A 35 -7.50 5.45 -5.49
N PHE A 36 -7.52 5.48 -4.16
CA PHE A 36 -6.69 4.62 -3.34
C PHE A 36 -7.45 3.35 -2.92
N GLY A 37 -6.78 2.21 -2.98
CA GLY A 37 -7.09 1.07 -2.14
C GLY A 37 -6.36 1.19 -0.80
N ALA A 38 -6.97 0.73 0.28
CA ALA A 38 -6.31 0.62 1.58
C ALA A 38 -6.86 -0.57 2.36
N VAL A 39 -6.01 -1.26 3.10
CA VAL A 39 -6.44 -2.18 4.16
C VAL A 39 -6.81 -1.39 5.41
N ASN A 40 -7.61 -1.97 6.29
CA ASN A 40 -8.11 -1.30 7.49
C ASN A 40 -7.06 -1.23 8.62
N TRP A 41 -5.81 -0.93 8.28
CA TRP A 41 -4.73 -0.78 9.24
C TRP A 41 -4.43 0.69 9.53
N THR A 42 -4.04 0.99 10.76
CA THR A 42 -3.81 2.36 11.23
C THR A 42 -2.69 3.03 10.43
N ASP A 43 -1.59 2.32 10.15
CA ASP A 43 -0.45 2.83 9.39
C ASP A 43 -0.81 3.12 7.93
N VAL A 44 -1.52 2.20 7.26
CA VAL A 44 -1.96 2.37 5.87
C VAL A 44 -3.01 3.46 5.74
N THR A 45 -3.91 3.57 6.72
CA THR A 45 -4.90 4.65 6.78
C THR A 45 -4.22 6.01 6.96
N ALA A 46 -3.26 6.11 7.89
CA ALA A 46 -2.55 7.35 8.15
C ALA A 46 -1.69 7.80 6.96
N THR A 47 -0.94 6.90 6.34
CA THR A 47 -0.11 7.20 5.17
C THR A 47 -0.95 7.64 3.97
N THR A 48 -2.03 6.92 3.67
CA THR A 48 -3.00 7.29 2.63
C THR A 48 -3.65 8.65 2.90
N ALA A 49 -4.00 8.94 4.15
CA ALA A 49 -4.58 10.23 4.52
C ALA A 49 -3.60 11.39 4.29
N VAL A 50 -2.32 11.23 4.66
CA VAL A 50 -1.30 12.26 4.43
C VAL A 50 -1.13 12.54 2.94
N VAL A 51 -1.00 11.50 2.11
CA VAL A 51 -0.87 11.66 0.65
C VAL A 51 -2.12 12.29 0.05
N SER A 52 -3.30 11.89 0.50
CA SER A 52 -4.57 12.48 0.06
C SER A 52 -4.61 14.00 0.36
N ARG A 53 -4.18 14.44 1.54
CA ARG A 53 -4.14 15.89 1.86
C ARG A 53 -3.18 16.67 0.97
N LEU A 54 -2.03 16.09 0.62
CA LEU A 54 -1.10 16.72 -0.33
C LEU A 54 -1.73 16.83 -1.72
N LEU A 55 -2.38 15.77 -2.20
CA LEU A 55 -3.08 15.75 -3.48
C LEU A 55 -4.23 16.75 -3.55
N GLU A 56 -5.03 16.88 -2.50
CA GLU A 56 -6.05 17.93 -2.38
C GLU A 56 -5.44 19.33 -2.54
N GLY A 57 -4.32 19.60 -1.86
CA GLY A 57 -3.60 20.88 -1.95
C GLY A 57 -3.05 21.18 -3.34
N LEU A 58 -2.75 20.14 -4.13
CA LEU A 58 -2.31 20.22 -5.52
C LEU A 58 -3.48 20.33 -6.53
N GLY A 59 -4.73 20.21 -6.08
CA GLY A 59 -5.93 20.36 -6.91
C GLY A 59 -6.55 19.06 -7.42
N TYR A 60 -6.04 17.90 -6.98
CA TYR A 60 -6.64 16.59 -7.23
C TYR A 60 -7.84 16.31 -6.29
N ALA A 61 -8.55 15.24 -6.57
CA ALA A 61 -9.72 14.78 -5.80
C ALA A 61 -9.51 13.31 -5.37
N PRO A 62 -8.72 13.07 -4.31
CA PRO A 62 -8.46 11.71 -3.86
C PRO A 62 -9.71 11.07 -3.23
N SER A 63 -9.80 9.75 -3.32
CA SER A 63 -10.80 8.93 -2.64
C SER A 63 -10.16 7.62 -2.18
N THR A 64 -10.70 6.98 -1.15
CA THR A 64 -10.13 5.74 -0.59
C THR A 64 -11.23 4.70 -0.41
N ARG A 65 -10.96 3.45 -0.83
CA ARG A 65 -11.80 2.28 -0.59
C ARG A 65 -11.07 1.31 0.33
N ILE A 66 -11.72 0.91 1.42
CA ILE A 66 -11.20 -0.12 2.33
C ILE A 66 -11.52 -1.50 1.76
N MET A 67 -10.49 -2.33 1.57
CA MET A 67 -10.57 -3.62 0.87
C MET A 67 -9.53 -4.58 1.45
N ALA A 68 -9.72 -5.90 1.30
CA ALA A 68 -8.70 -6.88 1.65
C ALA A 68 -7.55 -6.86 0.64
N VAL A 69 -6.36 -7.35 1.03
CA VAL A 69 -5.15 -7.35 0.17
C VAL A 69 -5.41 -7.95 -1.22
N PRO A 70 -6.05 -9.13 -1.37
CA PRO A 70 -6.30 -9.70 -2.71
C PRO A 70 -7.22 -8.81 -3.56
N ASP A 71 -8.23 -8.21 -2.94
CA ASP A 71 -9.19 -7.35 -3.62
C ASP A 71 -8.55 -6.04 -4.10
N ILE A 72 -7.54 -5.54 -3.38
CA ILE A 72 -6.77 -4.36 -3.79
C ILE A 72 -6.03 -4.64 -5.10
N TYR A 73 -5.31 -5.76 -5.20
CA TYR A 73 -4.57 -6.08 -6.43
C TYR A 73 -5.52 -6.37 -7.61
N MET A 74 -6.63 -7.09 -7.38
CA MET A 74 -7.68 -7.25 -8.41
C MET A 74 -8.26 -5.90 -8.86
N ALA A 75 -8.47 -4.96 -7.93
CA ALA A 75 -8.98 -3.63 -8.26
C ALA A 75 -7.95 -2.76 -9.00
N LEU A 76 -6.64 -2.94 -8.76
CA LEU A 76 -5.60 -2.29 -9.55
C LEU A 76 -5.57 -2.84 -10.98
N GLU A 77 -5.59 -4.18 -11.14
CA GLU A 77 -5.66 -4.84 -12.45
C GLU A 77 -6.87 -4.36 -13.25
N GLY A 78 -8.04 -4.34 -12.63
CA GLY A 78 -9.30 -3.85 -13.20
C GLY A 78 -9.37 -2.33 -13.40
N ARG A 79 -8.33 -1.58 -12.99
CA ARG A 79 -8.27 -0.11 -13.01
C ARG A 79 -9.43 0.55 -12.26
N GLU A 80 -9.95 -0.12 -11.22
CA GLU A 80 -10.95 0.42 -10.30
C GLU A 80 -10.35 1.36 -9.26
N ILE A 81 -9.08 1.15 -8.93
CA ILE A 81 -8.24 2.04 -8.13
C ILE A 81 -6.94 2.36 -8.89
N ASP A 82 -6.26 3.42 -8.48
CA ASP A 82 -5.06 3.96 -9.12
C ASP A 82 -3.78 3.70 -8.31
N ALA A 83 -3.89 3.60 -6.98
CA ALA A 83 -2.73 3.44 -6.11
C ALA A 83 -3.03 2.67 -4.82
N PHE A 84 -2.01 2.00 -4.30
CA PHE A 84 -2.01 1.37 -2.98
C PHE A 84 -0.68 1.67 -2.29
N LEU A 85 -0.74 2.20 -1.07
CA LEU A 85 0.45 2.62 -0.31
C LEU A 85 0.90 1.61 0.76
N GLY A 86 0.17 0.50 0.90
CA GLY A 86 0.39 -0.52 1.91
C GLY A 86 1.00 -1.81 1.37
N ASN A 87 1.83 -1.75 0.33
CA ASN A 87 2.51 -2.94 -0.21
C ASN A 87 3.66 -3.38 0.74
N TRP A 88 3.39 -4.35 1.61
CA TRP A 88 4.34 -4.85 2.60
C TRP A 88 5.21 -5.98 2.05
N MET A 89 6.48 -5.67 1.75
CA MET A 89 7.45 -6.65 1.30
C MET A 89 8.32 -7.18 2.45
N PRO A 90 8.67 -8.48 2.48
CA PRO A 90 8.43 -9.49 1.44
C PRO A 90 7.13 -10.29 1.59
N THR A 91 6.29 -10.03 2.59
CA THR A 91 5.18 -10.92 2.95
C THR A 91 4.04 -10.92 1.93
N MET A 92 3.85 -9.81 1.20
CA MET A 92 2.87 -9.67 0.11
C MET A 92 3.40 -10.11 -1.28
N GLU A 93 4.63 -10.62 -1.41
CA GLU A 93 5.20 -11.03 -2.71
C GLU A 93 4.25 -11.95 -3.50
N ALA A 94 3.68 -12.96 -2.83
CA ALA A 94 2.78 -13.92 -3.46
C ALA A 94 1.44 -13.30 -3.92
N ASP A 95 1.00 -12.20 -3.30
CA ASP A 95 -0.19 -11.46 -3.73
C ASP A 95 0.12 -10.56 -4.93
N LEU A 96 1.29 -9.94 -4.93
CA LEU A 96 1.71 -8.93 -5.91
C LEU A 96 2.23 -9.53 -7.22
N GLN A 97 3.04 -10.59 -7.13
CA GLN A 97 3.86 -11.11 -8.22
C GLN A 97 3.09 -11.34 -9.54
N PRO A 98 1.89 -11.98 -9.54
CA PRO A 98 1.15 -12.21 -10.78
C PRO A 98 0.85 -10.92 -11.56
N TYR A 99 0.51 -9.85 -10.85
CA TYR A 99 0.11 -8.57 -11.43
C TYR A 99 1.30 -7.72 -11.91
N VAL A 100 2.47 -7.94 -11.34
CA VAL A 100 3.72 -7.33 -11.84
C VAL A 100 4.19 -8.08 -13.09
N GLU A 101 4.10 -9.41 -13.09
CA GLU A 101 4.52 -10.25 -14.22
C GLU A 101 3.68 -10.03 -15.48
N ASP A 102 2.37 -9.81 -15.33
CA ASP A 102 1.47 -9.49 -16.45
C ASP A 102 1.47 -7.99 -16.83
N GLY A 103 2.13 -7.15 -16.04
CA GLY A 103 2.27 -5.71 -16.25
C GLY A 103 1.02 -4.88 -15.94
N SER A 104 0.03 -5.45 -15.26
CA SER A 104 -1.17 -4.74 -14.80
C SER A 104 -0.91 -3.83 -13.60
N VAL A 105 0.09 -4.16 -12.77
CA VAL A 105 0.51 -3.38 -11.59
C VAL A 105 1.99 -3.03 -11.69
N GLU A 106 2.30 -1.75 -11.43
CA GLU A 106 3.67 -1.25 -11.33
C GLU A 106 4.01 -0.95 -9.87
N VAL A 107 5.22 -1.34 -9.45
CA VAL A 107 5.78 -0.96 -8.15
C VAL A 107 6.72 0.22 -8.35
N ILE A 108 6.45 1.33 -7.66
CA ILE A 108 7.36 2.47 -7.64
C ILE A 108 8.64 2.08 -6.91
N GLU A 109 9.79 2.20 -7.58
CA GLU A 109 11.08 1.66 -7.12
C GLU A 109 11.51 2.14 -5.72
N ALA A 110 11.18 3.38 -5.36
CA ALA A 110 11.54 3.96 -4.07
C ALA A 110 10.53 3.53 -2.99
N PRO A 111 10.95 2.79 -1.93
CA PRO A 111 10.05 2.42 -0.85
C PRO A 111 9.64 3.65 -0.04
N ASN A 112 8.37 3.71 0.35
CA ASN A 112 7.84 4.79 1.21
C ASN A 112 8.21 4.61 2.69
N LEU A 113 8.59 3.40 3.11
CA LEU A 113 9.01 3.07 4.47
C LEU A 113 10.06 1.96 4.45
N ILE A 114 11.13 2.13 5.23
CA ILE A 114 12.19 1.14 5.42
C ILE A 114 12.42 0.87 6.91
N GLY A 115 12.86 -0.35 7.25
CA GLY A 115 13.15 -0.74 8.64
C GLY A 115 11.93 -1.19 9.46
N ALA A 116 10.75 -1.29 8.82
CA ALA A 116 9.57 -1.88 9.44
C ALA A 116 9.76 -3.38 9.70
N LYS A 117 9.02 -3.91 10.69
CA LYS A 117 9.04 -5.33 11.05
C LYS A 117 7.62 -5.84 11.18
N TYR A 118 7.38 -7.01 10.62
CA TYR A 118 6.11 -7.72 10.71
C TYR A 118 6.38 -9.20 11.02
N THR A 119 5.91 -9.66 12.18
CA THR A 119 6.16 -11.02 12.68
C THR A 119 5.22 -11.33 13.84
N LEU A 120 5.21 -12.59 14.30
CA LEU A 120 4.50 -13.00 15.50
C LEU A 120 5.07 -12.27 16.74
N ALA A 121 4.17 -11.84 17.61
CA ALA A 121 4.49 -11.23 18.89
C ALA A 121 3.73 -11.93 20.02
N VAL A 122 4.23 -11.76 21.25
CA VAL A 122 3.61 -12.36 22.43
C VAL A 122 3.58 -11.35 23.59
N PRO A 123 2.60 -11.45 24.50
CA PRO A 123 2.60 -10.65 25.72
C PRO A 123 3.83 -10.92 26.59
N THR A 124 4.24 -9.91 27.38
CA THR A 124 5.41 -9.97 28.27
C THR A 124 5.40 -11.21 29.18
N TYR A 125 4.26 -11.58 29.75
CA TYR A 125 4.17 -12.71 30.67
C TYR A 125 4.47 -14.07 30.00
N LEU A 126 4.18 -14.24 28.71
CA LEU A 126 4.56 -15.45 27.97
C LEU A 126 6.03 -15.42 27.56
N PHE A 127 6.53 -14.24 27.17
CA PHE A 127 7.95 -14.05 26.85
C PHE A 127 8.84 -14.40 28.06
N GLU A 128 8.50 -13.88 29.24
CA GLU A 128 9.19 -14.17 30.50
C GLU A 128 9.08 -15.65 30.91
N ALA A 129 7.96 -16.30 30.57
CA ALA A 129 7.80 -17.75 30.77
C ALA A 129 8.62 -18.60 29.79
N GLY A 130 9.22 -17.99 28.75
CA GLY A 130 10.12 -18.67 27.80
C GLY A 130 9.59 -18.80 26.38
N LEU A 131 8.47 -18.16 26.02
CA LEU A 131 7.98 -18.11 24.64
C LEU A 131 8.72 -17.00 23.87
N GLN A 132 9.91 -17.31 23.34
CA GLN A 132 10.81 -16.29 22.76
C GLN A 132 11.12 -16.53 21.28
N THR A 133 10.98 -17.76 20.82
CA THR A 133 11.24 -18.15 19.43
C THR A 133 10.05 -18.90 18.83
N PHE A 134 10.01 -19.00 17.50
CA PHE A 134 8.97 -19.78 16.81
C PHE A 134 8.93 -21.25 17.29
N SER A 135 10.09 -21.84 17.55
CA SER A 135 10.22 -23.21 18.06
C SER A 135 9.65 -23.40 19.48
N ASP A 136 9.42 -22.32 20.23
CA ASP A 136 8.83 -22.41 21.56
C ASP A 136 7.31 -22.50 21.52
N ILE A 137 6.65 -22.03 20.45
CA ILE A 137 5.18 -21.87 20.39
C ILE A 137 4.45 -23.16 20.74
N ALA A 138 4.88 -24.30 20.19
CA ALA A 138 4.25 -25.59 20.43
C ALA A 138 4.21 -25.99 21.92
N ARG A 139 5.23 -25.64 22.71
CA ARG A 139 5.25 -25.97 24.16
C ARG A 139 4.21 -25.17 24.96
N PHE A 140 3.79 -24.02 24.45
CA PHE A 140 2.82 -23.13 25.09
C PHE A 140 1.38 -23.38 24.62
N ARG A 141 1.11 -24.47 23.90
CA ARG A 141 -0.21 -24.74 23.33
C ARG A 141 -1.37 -24.60 24.32
N GLU A 142 -1.23 -25.13 25.53
CA GLU A 142 -2.26 -24.99 26.58
C GLU A 142 -2.47 -23.53 26.99
N ALA A 143 -1.39 -22.81 27.27
CA ALA A 143 -1.45 -21.39 27.66
C ALA A 143 -2.01 -20.48 26.55
N LEU A 144 -1.80 -20.85 25.28
CA LEU A 144 -2.34 -20.18 24.10
C LEU A 144 -3.75 -20.67 23.72
N ALA A 145 -4.32 -21.62 24.47
CA ALA A 145 -5.54 -22.34 24.10
C ALA A 145 -5.51 -22.93 22.67
N GLY A 146 -4.31 -23.24 22.16
CA GLY A 146 -4.06 -23.71 20.81
C GLY A 146 -4.37 -22.68 19.72
N LYS A 147 -4.35 -21.39 20.02
CA LYS A 147 -4.74 -20.32 19.08
C LYS A 147 -3.57 -19.41 18.71
N ILE A 148 -3.56 -18.98 17.45
CA ILE A 148 -2.73 -17.87 16.96
C ILE A 148 -3.68 -16.84 16.39
N TYR A 149 -3.62 -15.61 16.90
CA TYR A 149 -4.49 -14.51 16.47
C TYR A 149 -3.84 -13.76 15.32
N GLY A 150 -4.57 -13.70 14.21
CA GLY A 150 -4.19 -12.97 13.01
C GLY A 150 -5.07 -11.75 12.78
N LEU A 151 -4.82 -11.04 11.69
CA LEU A 151 -5.60 -9.86 11.27
C LEU A 151 -6.83 -10.30 10.46
N GLU A 152 -7.32 -9.45 9.55
CA GLU A 152 -8.49 -9.73 8.72
C GLU A 152 -8.30 -10.91 7.74
N ALA A 153 -9.41 -11.50 7.31
CA ALA A 153 -9.40 -12.51 6.26
C ALA A 153 -8.76 -11.95 4.97
N GLY A 154 -7.90 -12.74 4.34
CA GLY A 154 -7.14 -12.33 3.16
C GLY A 154 -5.83 -11.60 3.46
N ASN A 155 -5.50 -11.35 4.73
CA ASN A 155 -4.19 -10.82 5.12
C ASN A 155 -3.04 -11.80 4.77
N ASP A 156 -1.90 -11.25 4.35
CA ASP A 156 -0.70 -11.97 3.96
C ASP A 156 -0.05 -12.72 5.14
N GLY A 157 0.00 -12.11 6.33
CA GLY A 157 0.47 -12.75 7.56
C GLY A 157 -0.38 -13.95 7.96
N ASN A 158 -1.70 -13.86 7.84
CA ASN A 158 -2.63 -14.97 8.09
C ASN A 158 -2.34 -16.15 7.16
N ARG A 159 -2.10 -15.89 5.87
CA ARG A 159 -1.69 -16.94 4.91
C ARG A 159 -0.38 -17.60 5.32
N LEU A 160 0.63 -16.83 5.72
CA LEU A 160 1.91 -17.39 6.19
C LEU A 160 1.74 -18.28 7.43
N ILE A 161 0.93 -17.87 8.40
CA ILE A 161 0.62 -18.66 9.60
C ILE A 161 -0.11 -19.95 9.23
N ARG A 162 -1.09 -19.88 8.33
CA ARG A 162 -1.82 -21.06 7.85
C ARG A 162 -0.88 -22.07 7.19
N THR A 163 0.02 -21.62 6.32
CA THR A 163 1.06 -22.46 5.72
C THR A 163 1.95 -23.12 6.77
N MET A 164 2.34 -22.38 7.83
CA MET A 164 3.12 -22.95 8.93
C MET A 164 2.35 -24.05 9.68
N ILE A 165 1.06 -23.84 9.97
CA ILE A 165 0.21 -24.82 10.67
C ILE A 165 0.01 -26.08 9.83
N GLU A 166 -0.32 -25.92 8.55
CA GLU A 166 -0.55 -27.03 7.60
C GLU A 166 0.74 -27.84 7.38
N GLY A 167 1.87 -27.15 7.25
CA GLY A 167 3.19 -27.75 7.10
C GLY A 167 3.80 -28.33 8.38
N ASP A 168 3.12 -28.21 9.53
CA ASP A 168 3.66 -28.56 10.86
C ASP A 168 5.03 -27.90 11.16
N ALA A 169 5.25 -26.71 10.61
CA ALA A 169 6.44 -25.93 10.90
C ALA A 169 6.47 -25.64 12.40
N PHE A 170 7.62 -25.83 13.04
CA PHE A 170 7.79 -25.62 14.49
C PHE A 170 6.85 -26.44 15.40
N GLY A 171 6.24 -27.51 14.89
CA GLY A 171 5.27 -28.31 15.65
C GLY A 171 3.91 -27.63 15.82
N LEU A 172 3.54 -26.72 14.91
CA LEU A 172 2.29 -25.95 14.98
C LEU A 172 1.04 -26.71 14.53
N ARG A 173 1.16 -27.97 14.09
CA ARG A 173 -0.03 -28.73 13.69
C ARG A 173 -1.05 -28.80 14.82
N GLY A 174 -2.31 -28.50 14.49
CA GLY A 174 -3.41 -28.49 15.44
C GLY A 174 -3.54 -27.20 16.27
N PHE A 175 -2.77 -26.15 15.94
CA PHE A 175 -3.16 -24.78 16.28
C PHE A 175 -4.27 -24.30 15.35
N GLU A 176 -5.12 -23.43 15.87
CA GLU A 176 -6.16 -22.72 15.15
C GLU A 176 -5.68 -21.29 14.85
N LEU A 177 -5.73 -20.87 13.59
CA LEU A 177 -5.62 -19.46 13.23
C LEU A 177 -6.97 -18.80 13.46
N VAL A 178 -7.01 -17.80 14.35
CA VAL A 178 -8.18 -16.97 14.60
C VAL A 178 -8.01 -15.67 13.83
N GLU A 179 -8.75 -15.52 12.75
CA GLU A 179 -8.78 -14.29 11.95
C GLU A 179 -9.60 -13.21 12.70
N THR A 180 -9.01 -12.02 12.87
CA THR A 180 -9.62 -10.90 13.61
C THR A 180 -9.49 -9.59 12.81
N SER A 181 -8.89 -8.56 13.39
CA SER A 181 -8.57 -7.26 12.78
C SER A 181 -7.55 -6.55 13.68
N GLU A 182 -6.83 -5.55 13.17
CA GLU A 182 -5.95 -4.74 14.03
C GLU A 182 -6.74 -4.15 15.21
N GLN A 183 -7.94 -3.63 14.96
CA GLN A 183 -8.78 -3.03 16.01
C GLN A 183 -9.25 -4.05 17.04
N GLY A 184 -9.35 -5.33 16.67
CA GLY A 184 -9.68 -6.40 17.61
C GLY A 184 -8.49 -6.87 18.45
N MET A 185 -7.27 -6.52 18.05
CA MET A 185 -6.03 -6.92 18.72
C MET A 185 -5.44 -5.81 19.63
N LEU A 186 -5.89 -4.56 19.48
CA LEU A 186 -5.57 -3.41 20.32
C LEU A 186 -6.48 -3.34 21.56
#